data_AF-A0A7W0XM47-F1
#
_entry.id   AF-A0A7W0XM47-F1
#
_cell.length_a   1.000
_cell.length_b   1.000
_cell.length_c   1.000
_cell.angle_alpha   90.00
_cell.angle_beta   90.00
_cell.angle_gamma   90.00
#
_symmetry.space_group_name_H-M   'P 1'
#
loop_
_entity.id
_entity.type
_entity.pdbx_description
1 polymer ?
#
loop_
_entity_poly.entity_id
_entity_poly.type
_entity_poly.pdbx_seq_one_letter_code
_entity_poly.pdbx_strand_id
1 'polypeptide(L)'
;MELPNWQRSAIAAFACLGLLMKPHFLLVPLAISSVECLRARSLKPLFTRENWTIGCLALAYLGFVVTAYPEYLSNVVPLARATYWAYGWTQERQFSFYKALAVLLPIVVLFLVQKRSSQYQLAAEVLLAVILAFLAAFILQDKGFAYHQIPMKVFAALFVIVLLFAVLEHRASARAMLLSSLAAAVLIGAYFLLPGRYQAAFNDELRQKLGARLEGQKVMGFSIHIEPYYPYLTEVGARWVLRYPCLWPLPAAAAEAGSPDPEIRGRAEQVLDKLRRDVADDLRRHAPAYVLAHGDFFPHGESYISFLSEDPGFAEEWRSYRKLQTFGAYEVWRRHTDVRD
;
A
#
# COMPACT_ATOMS: atom_id res chain seq x y z
N MET A 1 -19.02 -22.63 -23.08
CA MET A 1 -19.87 -21.52 -23.57
C MET A 1 -18.99 -20.29 -23.59
N GLU A 2 -18.75 -19.68 -24.75
CA GLU A 2 -17.96 -18.45 -24.80
C GLU A 2 -18.81 -17.27 -24.30
N LEU A 3 -18.21 -16.40 -23.48
CA LEU A 3 -18.89 -15.21 -22.98
C LEU A 3 -19.10 -14.20 -24.12
N PRO A 4 -20.27 -13.57 -24.22
CA PRO A 4 -20.49 -12.41 -25.08
C PRO A 4 -19.38 -11.35 -24.97
N ASN A 5 -19.04 -10.75 -26.11
CA ASN A 5 -17.96 -9.78 -26.23
C ASN A 5 -18.04 -8.60 -25.23
N TRP A 6 -19.24 -8.12 -24.92
CA TRP A 6 -19.43 -7.02 -23.98
C TRP A 6 -19.11 -7.45 -22.54
N GLN A 7 -19.40 -8.69 -22.15
CA GLN A 7 -19.08 -9.23 -20.82
C GLN A 7 -17.57 -9.35 -20.63
N ARG A 8 -16.87 -9.88 -21.64
CA ARG A 8 -15.39 -9.94 -21.67
C ARG A 8 -14.77 -8.55 -21.49
N SER A 9 -15.29 -7.57 -22.22
CA SER A 9 -14.83 -6.18 -22.13
C SER A 9 -15.12 -5.57 -20.75
N ALA A 10 -16.29 -5.85 -20.16
CA ALA A 10 -16.64 -5.36 -18.82
C ALA A 10 -15.75 -5.96 -17.72
N ILE A 11 -15.47 -7.27 -17.79
CA ILE A 11 -14.53 -7.95 -16.88
C ILE A 11 -13.13 -7.35 -17.01
N ALA A 12 -12.65 -7.15 -18.25
CA ALA A 12 -11.36 -6.54 -18.52
C ALA A 12 -11.27 -5.09 -18.02
N ALA A 13 -12.34 -4.31 -18.16
CA ALA A 13 -12.41 -2.95 -17.63
C ALA A 13 -12.34 -2.93 -16.10
N PHE A 14 -13.05 -3.83 -15.43
CA PHE A 14 -12.97 -3.96 -13.97
C PHE A 14 -11.58 -4.41 -13.50
N ALA A 15 -10.97 -5.38 -14.19
CA ALA A 15 -9.60 -5.81 -13.92
C ALA A 15 -8.57 -4.67 -14.13
N CYS A 16 -8.80 -3.80 -15.12
CA CYS A 16 -7.97 -2.64 -15.40
C CYS A 16 -7.94 -1.66 -14.21
N LEU A 17 -9.02 -1.52 -13.44
CA LEU A 17 -9.00 -0.68 -12.22
C LEU A 17 -7.91 -1.15 -11.23
N GLY A 18 -7.78 -2.47 -11.04
CA GLY A 18 -6.72 -3.04 -10.20
C GLY A 18 -5.32 -2.74 -10.75
N LEU A 19 -5.13 -2.86 -12.07
CA LEU A 19 -3.88 -2.49 -12.75
C LEU A 19 -3.53 -1.02 -12.51
N LEU A 20 -4.50 -0.12 -12.68
CA LEU A 20 -4.30 1.32 -12.57
C LEU A 20 -3.98 1.76 -11.14
N MET A 21 -4.46 1.02 -10.13
CA MET A 21 -4.06 1.25 -8.74
C MET A 21 -2.57 0.99 -8.51
N LYS A 22 -1.97 0.00 -9.19
CA LYS A 22 -0.55 -0.36 -9.05
C LYS A 22 0.03 -0.87 -10.38
N PRO A 23 0.89 -0.09 -11.05
CA PRO A 23 1.47 -0.47 -12.34
C PRO A 23 2.18 -1.84 -12.34
N HIS A 24 2.76 -2.25 -11.20
CA HIS A 24 3.37 -3.57 -11.01
C HIS A 24 2.40 -4.75 -11.28
N PHE A 25 1.09 -4.53 -11.17
CA PHE A 25 0.09 -5.55 -11.47
C PHE A 25 -0.04 -5.85 -12.97
N LEU A 26 0.68 -5.15 -13.85
CA LEU A 26 0.81 -5.51 -15.27
C LEU A 26 1.37 -6.92 -15.46
N LEU A 27 2.15 -7.39 -14.48
CA LEU A 27 2.65 -8.77 -14.46
C LEU A 27 1.52 -9.80 -14.48
N VAL A 28 0.33 -9.47 -13.98
CA VAL A 28 -0.81 -10.39 -13.88
C VAL A 28 -1.40 -10.72 -15.27
N PRO A 29 -1.93 -9.76 -16.06
CA PRO A 29 -2.43 -10.07 -17.40
C PRO A 29 -1.33 -10.64 -18.33
N LEU A 30 -0.08 -10.23 -18.15
CA LEU A 30 1.07 -10.82 -18.87
C LEU A 30 1.26 -12.30 -18.49
N ALA A 31 1.21 -12.65 -17.20
CA ALA A 31 1.34 -14.04 -16.76
C ALA A 31 0.18 -14.92 -17.26
N ILE A 32 -1.07 -14.42 -17.20
CA ILE A 32 -2.24 -15.13 -17.74
C ILE A 32 -2.07 -15.37 -19.25
N SER A 33 -1.77 -14.31 -20.01
CA SER A 33 -1.57 -14.42 -21.46
C SER A 33 -0.40 -15.33 -21.82
N SER A 34 0.64 -15.38 -20.98
CA SER A 34 1.78 -16.29 -21.17
C SER A 34 1.37 -17.75 -21.06
N VAL A 35 0.55 -18.10 -20.06
CA VAL A 35 -0.01 -19.46 -19.92
C VAL A 35 -0.83 -19.84 -21.16
N GLU A 36 -1.69 -18.94 -21.62
CA GLU A 36 -2.51 -19.16 -22.82
C GLU A 36 -1.65 -19.32 -24.09
N CYS A 37 -0.64 -18.48 -24.26
CA CYS A 37 0.28 -18.55 -25.40
C CYS A 37 1.08 -19.85 -25.40
N LEU A 38 1.55 -20.30 -24.24
CA LEU A 38 2.29 -21.56 -24.09
C LEU A 38 1.41 -22.77 -24.42
N ARG A 39 0.14 -22.77 -23.98
CA ARG A 39 -0.82 -23.82 -24.30
C ARG A 39 -1.22 -23.83 -25.77
N ALA A 40 -1.49 -22.65 -26.33
CA ALA A 40 -1.87 -22.49 -27.73
C ALA A 40 -0.67 -22.60 -28.70
N ARG A 41 0.56 -22.61 -28.18
CA ARG A 41 1.82 -22.48 -28.95
C ARG A 41 1.77 -21.35 -29.97
N SER A 42 1.21 -20.21 -29.55
CA SER A 42 0.87 -19.10 -30.42
C SER A 42 0.85 -17.79 -29.63
N LEU A 43 1.21 -16.68 -30.26
CA LEU A 43 1.12 -15.34 -29.67
C LEU A 43 -0.26 -14.71 -29.82
N LYS A 44 -1.20 -15.35 -30.54
CA LYS A 44 -2.57 -14.85 -30.72
C LYS A 44 -3.28 -14.47 -29.40
N PRO A 45 -3.13 -15.22 -28.28
CA PRO A 45 -3.75 -14.85 -27.01
C PRO A 45 -3.31 -13.49 -26.44
N LEU A 46 -2.15 -12.95 -26.85
CA LEU A 46 -1.76 -11.59 -26.45
C LEU A 46 -2.71 -10.52 -27.02
N PHE A 47 -3.32 -10.79 -28.17
CA PHE A 47 -4.19 -9.84 -28.89
C PHE A 47 -5.67 -10.11 -28.65
N THR A 48 -6.01 -10.69 -27.49
CA THR A 48 -7.40 -10.88 -27.06
C THR A 48 -8.09 -9.55 -26.82
N ARG A 49 -9.43 -9.58 -26.87
CA ARG A 49 -10.26 -8.39 -26.67
C ARG A 49 -10.07 -7.81 -25.27
N GLU A 50 -9.84 -8.66 -24.27
CA GLU A 50 -9.55 -8.29 -22.89
C GLU A 50 -8.25 -7.52 -22.79
N ASN A 51 -7.17 -8.02 -23.40
CA ASN A 51 -5.87 -7.34 -23.42
C ASN A 51 -5.94 -6.00 -24.15
N TRP A 52 -6.66 -5.93 -25.28
CA TRP A 52 -6.94 -4.66 -25.95
C TRP A 52 -7.73 -3.70 -25.07
N THR A 53 -8.76 -4.19 -24.37
CA THR A 53 -9.55 -3.35 -23.46
C THR A 53 -8.70 -2.79 -22.33
N ILE A 54 -7.88 -3.62 -21.68
CA ILE A 54 -6.95 -3.20 -20.63
C ILE A 54 -5.94 -2.19 -21.18
N GLY A 55 -5.33 -2.47 -22.34
CA GLY A 55 -4.33 -1.60 -22.97
C GLY A 55 -4.91 -0.23 -23.32
N CYS A 56 -6.07 -0.19 -23.97
CA CYS A 56 -6.73 1.07 -24.34
C CYS A 56 -7.13 1.89 -23.11
N LEU A 57 -7.69 1.26 -22.06
CA LEU A 57 -8.06 1.96 -20.83
C LEU A 57 -6.83 2.46 -20.07
N ALA A 58 -5.75 1.68 -20.03
CA ALA A 58 -4.51 2.08 -19.39
C ALA A 58 -3.86 3.28 -20.10
N LEU A 59 -3.83 3.27 -21.44
CA LEU A 59 -3.34 4.39 -22.24
C LEU A 59 -4.23 5.62 -22.11
N ALA A 60 -5.55 5.46 -22.10
CA ALA A 60 -6.49 6.56 -21.89
C ALA A 60 -6.30 7.20 -20.50
N TYR A 61 -6.13 6.39 -19.46
CA TYR A 61 -5.84 6.88 -18.12
C TYR A 61 -4.49 7.59 -18.03
N LEU A 62 -3.45 7.04 -18.66
CA LEU A 62 -2.14 7.71 -18.72
C LEU A 62 -2.24 9.06 -19.44
N GLY A 63 -2.95 9.11 -20.57
CA GLY A 63 -3.24 10.36 -21.29
C GLY A 63 -3.94 11.37 -20.39
N PHE A 64 -4.97 10.93 -19.66
CA PHE A 64 -5.68 11.75 -18.68
C PHE A 64 -4.76 12.29 -17.58
N VAL A 65 -3.86 11.47 -17.01
CA VAL A 65 -2.90 11.95 -15.99
C VAL A 65 -1.95 13.00 -16.58
N VAL A 66 -1.40 12.76 -17.77
CA VAL A 66 -0.48 13.70 -18.44
C VAL A 66 -1.17 15.03 -18.74
N THR A 67 -2.43 15.02 -19.17
CA THR A 67 -3.14 16.23 -19.59
C THR A 67 -3.83 16.96 -18.43
N ALA A 68 -4.46 16.22 -17.50
CA ALA A 68 -5.26 16.81 -16.44
C ALA A 68 -4.47 17.04 -15.14
N TYR A 69 -3.36 16.30 -14.92
CA TYR A 69 -2.56 16.38 -13.70
C TYR A 69 -1.04 16.45 -14.00
N PRO A 70 -0.56 17.39 -14.82
CA PRO A 70 0.86 17.50 -15.16
C PRO A 70 1.76 17.69 -13.93
N GLU A 71 1.28 18.38 -12.90
CA GLU A 71 2.00 18.60 -11.63
C GLU A 71 2.31 17.30 -10.88
N TYR A 72 1.50 16.25 -11.06
CA TYR A 72 1.79 14.94 -10.50
C TYR A 72 3.13 14.41 -11.04
N LEU A 73 3.37 14.57 -12.35
CA LEU A 73 4.58 14.10 -13.02
C LEU A 73 5.78 15.03 -12.80
N SER A 74 5.56 16.34 -12.66
CA SER A 74 6.65 17.30 -12.48
C SER A 74 7.08 17.48 -11.01
N ASN A 75 6.17 17.27 -10.06
CA ASN A 75 6.41 17.58 -8.65
C ASN A 75 6.37 16.32 -7.77
N VAL A 76 5.29 15.55 -7.85
CA VAL A 76 5.07 14.41 -6.94
C VAL A 76 5.96 13.22 -7.28
N VAL A 77 6.03 12.83 -8.56
CA VAL A 77 6.87 11.71 -9.01
C VAL A 77 8.36 11.94 -8.74
N PRO A 78 8.96 13.11 -9.05
CA PRO A 78 10.35 13.37 -8.75
C PRO A 78 10.65 13.37 -7.25
N LEU A 79 9.78 13.97 -6.43
CA LEU A 79 9.90 13.92 -4.98
C LEU A 79 9.83 12.48 -4.46
N ALA A 80 8.91 11.67 -4.98
CA ALA A 80 8.78 10.26 -4.62
C ALA A 80 10.03 9.46 -5.01
N ARG A 81 10.59 9.71 -6.19
CA ARG A 81 11.85 9.07 -6.62
C ARG A 81 13.03 9.46 -5.72
N ALA A 82 13.06 10.71 -5.25
CA ALA A 82 14.14 11.21 -4.40
C ALA A 82 14.07 10.69 -2.97
N THR A 83 12.88 10.49 -2.40
CA THR A 83 12.76 10.24 -0.95
C THR A 83 12.07 8.93 -0.56
N TYR A 84 11.30 8.31 -1.45
CA TYR A 84 10.47 7.16 -1.06
C TYR A 84 11.28 5.86 -0.85
N TRP A 85 12.59 5.87 -1.15
CA TRP A 85 13.49 4.75 -0.88
C TRP A 85 13.64 4.48 0.63
N ALA A 86 13.49 5.50 1.49
CA ALA A 86 13.62 5.34 2.95
C ALA A 86 12.53 4.45 3.58
N TYR A 87 11.44 4.19 2.86
CA TYR A 87 10.40 3.23 3.26
C TYR A 87 10.68 1.80 2.77
N GLY A 88 11.94 1.43 2.52
CA GLY A 88 12.36 0.08 2.12
C GLY A 88 12.33 -0.95 3.26
N TRP A 89 13.02 -2.07 3.07
CA TRP A 89 12.99 -3.22 4.00
C TRP A 89 13.64 -2.93 5.36
N THR A 90 12.84 -2.99 6.42
CA THR A 90 13.31 -3.16 7.80
C THR A 90 13.34 -4.66 8.16
N GLN A 91 13.98 -5.06 9.27
CA GLN A 91 14.06 -6.48 9.67
C GLN A 91 12.68 -7.15 9.82
N GLU A 92 11.68 -6.44 10.35
CA GLU A 92 10.29 -6.93 10.42
C GLU A 92 9.68 -7.22 9.04
N ARG A 93 10.14 -6.51 8.00
CA ARG A 93 9.65 -6.66 6.62
C ARG A 93 10.30 -7.86 5.92
N GLN A 94 11.56 -8.19 6.25
CA GLN A 94 12.20 -9.44 5.81
C GLN A 94 11.41 -10.66 6.31
N PHE A 95 10.89 -10.61 7.54
CA PHE A 95 10.02 -11.67 8.07
C PHE A 95 8.73 -11.86 7.25
N SER A 96 8.16 -10.78 6.71
CA SER A 96 6.99 -10.87 5.82
C SER A 96 7.30 -11.60 4.50
N PHE A 97 8.52 -11.48 3.97
CA PHE A 97 8.95 -12.24 2.78
C PHE A 97 9.02 -13.74 3.04
N TYR A 98 9.63 -14.15 4.16
CA TYR A 98 9.70 -15.56 4.53
C TYR A 98 8.30 -16.17 4.71
N LYS A 99 7.32 -15.42 5.25
CA LYS A 99 5.91 -15.86 5.30
C LYS A 99 5.31 -16.04 3.91
N ALA A 100 5.56 -15.13 2.98
CA ALA A 100 5.05 -15.23 1.62
C ALA A 100 5.64 -16.46 0.89
N LEU A 101 6.92 -16.76 1.10
CA LEU A 101 7.58 -17.92 0.52
C LEU A 101 7.09 -19.24 1.13
N ALA A 102 6.82 -19.27 2.44
CA ALA A 102 6.28 -20.43 3.13
C ALA A 102 4.90 -20.86 2.59
N VAL A 103 4.10 -19.92 2.09
CA VAL A 103 2.80 -20.19 1.44
C VAL A 103 2.97 -20.89 0.09
N LEU A 104 4.09 -20.70 -0.62
CA LEU A 104 4.31 -21.30 -1.96
C LEU A 104 4.69 -22.77 -1.92
N LEU A 105 5.40 -23.22 -0.88
CA LEU A 105 5.86 -24.60 -0.79
C LEU A 105 4.72 -25.64 -0.87
N PRO A 106 3.63 -25.54 -0.08
CA PRO A 106 2.50 -26.46 -0.21
C PRO A 106 1.79 -26.32 -1.55
N ILE A 107 1.72 -25.11 -2.12
CA ILE A 107 1.11 -24.85 -3.44
C ILE A 107 1.85 -25.61 -4.54
N VAL A 108 3.19 -25.54 -4.58
CA VAL A 108 4.02 -26.25 -5.56
C VAL A 108 3.91 -27.75 -5.38
N VAL A 109 3.98 -28.26 -4.15
CA VAL A 109 3.84 -29.69 -3.87
C VAL A 109 2.48 -30.21 -4.36
N LEU A 110 1.39 -29.50 -4.06
CA LEU A 110 0.07 -29.91 -4.51
C LEU A 110 -0.08 -29.86 -6.04
N PHE A 111 0.48 -28.83 -6.68
CA PHE A 111 0.47 -28.73 -8.14
C PHE A 111 1.17 -29.92 -8.81
N LEU A 112 2.34 -30.32 -8.29
CA LEU A 112 3.11 -31.44 -8.83
C LEU A 112 2.41 -32.79 -8.65
N VAL A 113 1.59 -32.94 -7.61
CA VAL A 113 0.84 -34.18 -7.33
C VAL A 113 -0.47 -34.26 -8.13
N GLN A 114 -0.93 -33.15 -8.72
CA GLN A 114 -2.12 -33.11 -9.54
C GLN A 114 -1.94 -33.85 -10.88
N LYS A 115 -2.93 -34.66 -11.27
CA LYS A 115 -2.96 -35.26 -12.61
C LYS A 115 -3.22 -34.19 -13.68
N ARG A 116 -2.41 -34.20 -14.75
CA ARG A 116 -2.53 -33.30 -15.92
C ARG A 116 -3.73 -33.61 -16.85
N SER A 117 -4.75 -34.31 -16.35
CA SER A 117 -5.95 -34.67 -17.11
C SER A 117 -7.23 -34.07 -16.51
N SER A 118 -7.11 -33.28 -15.44
CA SER A 118 -8.27 -32.68 -14.77
C SER A 118 -8.85 -31.52 -15.57
N GLN A 119 -10.18 -31.40 -15.58
CA GLN A 119 -10.85 -30.24 -16.21
C GLN A 119 -10.45 -28.90 -15.56
N TYR A 120 -9.93 -28.94 -14.34
CA TYR A 120 -9.48 -27.78 -13.57
C TYR A 120 -8.03 -27.37 -13.85
N GLN A 121 -7.30 -28.10 -14.71
CA GLN A 121 -5.87 -27.87 -14.92
C GLN A 121 -5.56 -26.45 -15.46
N LEU A 122 -6.36 -25.94 -16.41
CA LEU A 122 -6.17 -24.58 -16.93
C LEU A 122 -6.33 -23.54 -15.81
N ALA A 123 -7.38 -23.68 -15.00
CA ALA A 123 -7.64 -22.78 -13.89
C ALA A 123 -6.49 -22.81 -12.87
N ALA A 124 -5.97 -24.01 -12.55
CA ALA A 124 -4.83 -24.17 -11.65
C ALA A 124 -3.57 -23.50 -12.21
N GLU A 125 -3.23 -23.70 -13.48
CA GLU A 125 -2.06 -23.09 -14.12
C GLU A 125 -2.16 -21.56 -14.17
N VAL A 126 -3.33 -21.02 -14.52
CA VAL A 126 -3.59 -19.57 -14.52
C VAL A 126 -3.46 -19.00 -13.11
N LEU A 127 -4.08 -19.62 -12.11
CA LEU A 127 -4.00 -19.16 -10.72
C LEU A 127 -2.57 -19.21 -10.18
N LEU A 128 -1.81 -20.26 -10.49
CA LEU A 128 -0.40 -20.34 -10.13
C LEU A 128 0.42 -19.20 -10.78
N ALA A 129 0.20 -18.93 -12.06
CA ALA A 129 0.85 -17.82 -12.76
C ALA A 129 0.49 -16.46 -12.13
N VAL A 130 -0.77 -16.26 -11.74
CA VAL A 130 -1.24 -15.06 -11.03
C VAL A 130 -0.59 -14.91 -9.65
N ILE A 131 -0.46 -15.99 -8.88
CA ILE A 131 0.22 -15.99 -7.57
C ILE A 131 1.67 -15.57 -7.74
N LEU A 132 2.38 -16.16 -8.70
CA LEU A 132 3.78 -15.81 -9.00
C LEU A 132 3.93 -14.37 -9.48
N ALA A 133 2.99 -13.87 -10.29
CA ALA A 133 2.98 -12.48 -10.73
C ALA A 133 2.78 -11.51 -9.56
N PHE A 134 1.88 -11.80 -8.61
CA PHE A 134 1.72 -10.97 -7.41
C PHE A 134 2.92 -11.04 -6.47
N LEU A 135 3.57 -12.21 -6.36
CA LEU A 135 4.82 -12.31 -5.62
C LEU A 135 5.93 -11.49 -6.27
N ALA A 136 6.09 -11.58 -7.59
CA ALA A 136 7.05 -10.78 -8.34
C ALA A 136 6.74 -9.28 -8.18
N ALA A 137 5.47 -8.87 -8.25
CA ALA A 137 5.05 -7.50 -7.99
C ALA A 137 5.37 -7.07 -6.54
N PHE A 138 5.21 -7.94 -5.54
CA PHE A 138 5.57 -7.67 -4.16
C PHE A 138 7.08 -7.42 -4.00
N ILE A 139 7.91 -8.27 -4.63
CA ILE A 139 9.37 -8.15 -4.60
C ILE A 139 9.80 -6.87 -5.31
N LEU A 140 9.29 -6.62 -6.52
CA LEU A 140 9.68 -5.47 -7.35
C LEU A 140 9.31 -4.12 -6.71
N GLN A 141 8.24 -4.07 -5.91
CA GLN A 141 7.87 -2.85 -5.18
C GLN A 141 8.89 -2.48 -4.09
N ASP A 142 9.63 -3.46 -3.55
CA ASP A 142 10.72 -3.26 -2.59
C ASP A 142 10.35 -2.45 -1.33
N LYS A 143 9.07 -2.50 -0.91
CA LYS A 143 8.59 -1.78 0.29
C LYS A 143 8.39 -2.68 1.49
N GLY A 144 8.14 -3.97 1.29
CA GLY A 144 7.91 -4.92 2.37
C GLY A 144 6.62 -4.69 3.19
N PHE A 145 5.68 -3.88 2.70
CA PHE A 145 4.41 -3.65 3.37
C PHE A 145 3.54 -4.92 3.33
N ALA A 146 3.11 -5.39 4.51
CA ALA A 146 2.40 -6.67 4.63
C ALA A 146 1.11 -6.74 3.79
N TYR A 147 0.39 -5.63 3.63
CA TYR A 147 -0.85 -5.57 2.83
C TYR A 147 -0.60 -5.79 1.33
N HIS A 148 0.62 -5.60 0.83
CA HIS A 148 0.95 -5.88 -0.58
C HIS A 148 0.86 -7.37 -0.92
N GLN A 149 0.87 -8.25 0.08
CA GLN A 149 0.74 -9.70 -0.09
C GLN A 149 -0.72 -10.17 -0.15
N ILE A 150 -1.70 -9.32 0.16
CA ILE A 150 -3.11 -9.71 0.22
C ILE A 150 -3.58 -10.33 -1.11
N PRO A 151 -3.33 -9.73 -2.29
CA PRO A 151 -3.76 -10.33 -3.56
C PRO A 151 -3.18 -11.74 -3.76
N MET A 152 -1.87 -11.92 -3.55
CA MET A 152 -1.21 -13.23 -3.63
C MET A 152 -1.89 -14.26 -2.72
N LYS A 153 -2.19 -13.90 -1.47
CA LYS A 153 -2.85 -14.79 -0.50
C LYS A 153 -4.27 -15.17 -0.91
N VAL A 154 -5.05 -14.23 -1.45
CA VAL A 154 -6.40 -14.49 -1.96
C VAL A 154 -6.36 -15.48 -3.12
N PHE A 155 -5.47 -15.26 -4.10
CA PHE A 155 -5.34 -16.17 -5.25
C PHE A 155 -4.74 -17.53 -4.86
N ALA A 156 -3.87 -17.58 -3.84
CA ALA A 156 -3.39 -18.83 -3.24
C ALA A 156 -4.53 -19.64 -2.60
N ALA A 157 -5.44 -18.99 -1.88
CA ALA A 157 -6.62 -19.66 -1.34
C ALA A 157 -7.54 -20.21 -2.44
N LEU A 158 -7.80 -19.42 -3.49
CA LEU A 158 -8.57 -19.87 -4.66
C LEU A 158 -7.90 -21.05 -5.37
N PHE A 159 -6.58 -21.00 -5.55
CA PHE A 159 -5.81 -22.09 -6.14
C PHE A 159 -6.00 -23.40 -5.38
N VAL A 160 -5.94 -23.37 -4.05
CA VAL A 160 -6.18 -24.57 -3.24
C VAL A 160 -7.59 -25.09 -3.35
N ILE A 161 -8.60 -24.22 -3.43
CA ILE A 161 -9.98 -24.64 -3.71
C ILE A 161 -10.06 -25.38 -5.05
N VAL A 162 -9.45 -24.84 -6.12
CA VAL A 162 -9.42 -25.48 -7.45
C VAL A 162 -8.72 -26.84 -7.40
N LEU A 163 -7.62 -26.93 -6.66
CA LEU A 163 -6.92 -28.20 -6.48
C LEU A 163 -7.75 -29.24 -5.70
N LEU A 164 -8.47 -28.83 -4.66
CA LEU A 164 -9.36 -29.72 -3.93
C LEU A 164 -10.43 -30.31 -4.86
N PHE A 165 -11.03 -29.49 -5.73
CA PHE A 165 -11.97 -30.00 -6.74
C PHE A 165 -11.32 -30.97 -7.73
N ALA A 166 -10.10 -30.70 -8.17
CA ALA A 166 -9.36 -31.62 -9.05
C ALA A 166 -9.02 -32.96 -8.39
N VAL A 167 -8.71 -32.96 -7.10
CA VAL A 167 -8.44 -34.16 -6.31
C VAL A 167 -9.73 -34.98 -6.14
N LEU A 168 -10.85 -34.32 -5.87
CA LEU A 168 -12.17 -34.97 -5.76
C LEU A 168 -12.64 -35.57 -7.09
N GLU A 169 -12.43 -34.87 -8.20
CA GLU A 169 -12.78 -35.33 -9.55
C GLU A 169 -12.18 -36.70 -9.88
N HIS A 170 -10.93 -36.94 -9.50
CA HIS A 170 -10.20 -38.15 -9.86
C HIS A 170 -10.26 -39.28 -8.83
N ARG A 171 -11.15 -39.18 -7.80
CA ARG A 171 -11.16 -40.12 -6.65
C ARG A 171 -9.74 -40.40 -6.16
N ALA A 172 -8.99 -39.33 -5.93
CA ALA A 172 -7.58 -39.42 -5.63
C ALA A 172 -7.33 -40.29 -4.38
N SER A 173 -6.12 -40.84 -4.27
CA SER A 173 -5.75 -41.68 -3.13
C SER A 173 -5.95 -40.94 -1.80
N ALA A 174 -6.22 -41.69 -0.72
CA ALA A 174 -6.36 -41.12 0.62
C ALA A 174 -5.18 -40.21 1.02
N ARG A 175 -3.97 -40.51 0.52
CA ARG A 175 -2.77 -39.68 0.71
C ARG A 175 -2.87 -38.32 0.02
N ALA A 176 -3.36 -38.27 -1.22
CA ALA A 176 -3.54 -37.01 -1.96
C ALA A 176 -4.65 -36.15 -1.32
N MET A 177 -5.74 -36.78 -0.85
CA MET A 177 -6.78 -36.09 -0.09
C MET A 177 -6.22 -35.52 1.23
N LEU A 178 -5.48 -36.32 2.00
CA LEU A 178 -4.88 -35.89 3.26
C LEU A 178 -3.93 -34.70 3.06
N LEU A 179 -3.03 -34.76 2.07
CA LEU A 179 -2.08 -33.68 1.78
C LEU A 179 -2.79 -32.39 1.33
N SER A 180 -3.84 -32.52 0.53
CA SER A 180 -4.62 -31.37 0.06
C SER A 180 -5.40 -30.71 1.19
N SER A 181 -6.03 -31.52 2.05
CA SER A 181 -6.72 -31.04 3.24
C SER A 181 -5.76 -30.40 4.24
N LEU A 182 -4.58 -30.99 4.45
CA LEU A 182 -3.55 -30.42 5.33
C LEU A 182 -3.03 -29.09 4.80
N ALA A 183 -2.73 -29.02 3.50
CA ALA A 183 -2.31 -27.77 2.87
C ALA A 183 -3.40 -26.69 2.91
N ALA A 184 -4.67 -27.05 2.69
CA ALA A 184 -5.80 -26.14 2.86
C ALA A 184 -5.91 -25.65 4.32
N ALA A 185 -5.80 -26.55 5.29
CA ALA A 185 -5.82 -26.21 6.71
C ALA A 185 -4.64 -25.30 7.11
N VAL A 186 -3.43 -25.55 6.58
CA VAL A 186 -2.27 -24.69 6.81
C VAL A 186 -2.45 -23.31 6.17
N LEU A 187 -3.02 -23.22 4.97
CA LEU A 187 -3.24 -21.92 4.32
C LEU A 187 -4.36 -21.11 4.99
N ILE A 188 -5.45 -21.77 5.36
CA ILE A 188 -6.53 -21.16 6.15
C ILE A 188 -5.98 -20.74 7.52
N GLY A 189 -5.25 -21.63 8.20
CA GLY A 189 -4.58 -21.34 9.46
C GLY A 189 -3.59 -20.18 9.34
N ALA A 190 -2.74 -20.16 8.33
CA ALA A 190 -1.82 -19.05 8.09
C ALA A 190 -2.57 -17.74 7.77
N TYR A 191 -3.71 -17.81 7.10
CA TYR A 191 -4.50 -16.61 6.78
C TYR A 191 -5.23 -16.03 8.01
N PHE A 192 -5.80 -16.89 8.86
CA PHE A 192 -6.63 -16.48 10.01
C PHE A 192 -5.87 -16.38 11.34
N LEU A 193 -4.78 -17.14 11.52
CA LEU A 193 -4.01 -17.20 12.78
C LEU A 193 -2.76 -16.31 12.74
N LEU A 194 -2.25 -15.92 11.58
CA LEU A 194 -1.30 -14.83 11.50
C LEU A 194 -2.09 -13.52 11.69
N PRO A 195 -1.68 -12.60 12.59
CA PRO A 195 -2.40 -11.37 12.85
C PRO A 195 -2.55 -10.56 11.56
N GLY A 196 -3.69 -10.76 10.90
CA GLY A 196 -4.08 -10.15 9.63
C GLY A 196 -5.25 -9.19 9.78
N ARG A 197 -5.80 -9.04 11.00
CA ARG A 197 -6.60 -7.88 11.32
C ARG A 197 -5.65 -6.70 11.35
N TYR A 198 -5.83 -5.74 10.45
CA TYR A 198 -5.30 -4.40 10.60
C TYR A 198 -5.88 -3.82 11.90
N GLN A 199 -5.26 -4.16 13.03
CA GLN A 199 -5.44 -3.47 14.29
C GLN A 199 -4.44 -2.34 14.23
N ALA A 200 -4.88 -1.19 13.77
CA ALA A 200 -4.13 0.03 14.06
C ALA A 200 -4.32 0.28 15.56
N ALA A 201 -3.54 -0.40 16.40
CA ALA A 201 -3.58 -0.24 17.85
C ALA A 201 -3.49 1.24 18.26
N PHE A 202 -2.81 2.04 17.43
CA PHE A 202 -2.71 3.50 17.53
C PHE A 202 -4.06 4.24 17.45
N ASN A 203 -5.05 3.71 16.72
CA ASN A 203 -6.37 4.33 16.57
C ASN A 203 -7.29 4.09 17.77
N ASP A 204 -7.14 2.96 18.48
CA ASP A 204 -7.99 2.66 19.63
C ASP A 204 -7.70 3.62 20.79
N GLU A 205 -6.42 3.93 21.03
CA GLU A 205 -6.02 4.91 22.04
C GLU A 205 -6.46 6.33 21.65
N LEU A 206 -6.23 6.73 20.39
CA LEU A 206 -6.64 8.03 19.88
C LEU A 206 -8.17 8.21 19.96
N ARG A 207 -8.93 7.18 19.58
CA ARG A 207 -10.39 7.12 19.71
C ARG A 207 -10.84 7.19 21.16
N GLN A 208 -10.20 6.46 22.07
CA GLN A 208 -10.57 6.47 23.48
C GLN A 208 -10.33 7.84 24.12
N LYS A 209 -9.23 8.51 23.75
CA LYS A 209 -8.80 9.78 24.38
C LYS A 209 -9.44 11.02 23.76
N LEU A 210 -9.71 11.01 22.44
CA LEU A 210 -10.28 12.14 21.72
C LEU A 210 -11.74 11.92 21.31
N GLY A 211 -12.18 10.68 21.11
CA GLY A 211 -13.58 10.35 20.84
C GLY A 211 -14.16 11.19 19.69
N ALA A 212 -15.37 11.74 19.89
CA ALA A 212 -16.02 12.63 18.92
C ALA A 212 -15.48 14.08 18.94
N ARG A 213 -14.48 14.43 19.77
CA ARG A 213 -13.97 15.82 19.85
C ARG A 213 -13.39 16.34 18.53
N LEU A 214 -12.98 15.44 17.65
CA LEU A 214 -12.43 15.77 16.34
C LEU A 214 -13.49 15.86 15.23
N GLU A 215 -14.75 15.52 15.52
CA GLU A 215 -15.84 15.53 14.54
C GLU A 215 -16.03 16.94 13.96
N GLY A 216 -16.02 17.03 12.62
CA GLY A 216 -16.09 18.28 11.87
C GLY A 216 -14.90 19.23 12.03
N GLN A 217 -13.92 18.89 12.88
CA GLN A 217 -12.76 19.74 13.13
C GLN A 217 -11.72 19.60 12.03
N LYS A 218 -11.01 20.69 11.75
CA LYS A 218 -9.80 20.66 10.94
C LYS A 218 -8.66 20.11 11.79
N VAL A 219 -8.02 19.04 11.30
CA VAL A 219 -6.94 18.33 11.99
C VAL A 219 -5.72 18.22 11.09
N MET A 220 -4.55 18.44 11.66
CA MET A 220 -3.25 18.26 11.02
C MET A 220 -2.43 17.26 11.83
N GLY A 221 -1.71 16.35 11.17
CA GLY A 221 -0.89 15.33 11.84
C GLY A 221 0.58 15.43 11.47
N PHE A 222 1.46 15.28 12.46
CA PHE A 222 2.92 15.20 12.28
C PHE A 222 3.42 13.80 12.63
N SER A 223 3.61 13.01 11.59
CA SER A 223 4.27 11.71 11.67
C SER A 223 4.84 11.36 10.30
N ILE A 224 5.86 10.51 10.27
CA ILE A 224 6.32 9.86 9.04
C ILE A 224 5.44 8.65 8.65
N HIS A 225 4.46 8.29 9.49
CA HIS A 225 3.54 7.17 9.27
C HIS A 225 2.10 7.67 9.11
N ILE A 226 1.29 6.98 8.29
CA ILE A 226 -0.13 7.31 8.08
C ILE A 226 -1.03 6.59 9.10
N GLU A 227 -0.57 5.42 9.54
CA GLU A 227 -1.23 4.49 10.45
C GLU A 227 -1.69 5.10 11.78
N PRO A 228 -1.00 6.10 12.38
CA PRO A 228 -1.46 6.73 13.61
C PRO A 228 -2.80 7.48 13.46
N TYR A 229 -3.13 7.96 12.26
CA TYR A 229 -4.31 8.81 12.06
C TYR A 229 -5.44 8.10 11.32
N TYR A 230 -5.09 7.13 10.47
CA TYR A 230 -6.03 6.47 9.56
C TYR A 230 -6.38 5.04 10.01
N PRO A 231 -7.66 4.63 9.96
CA PRO A 231 -8.83 5.35 9.42
C PRO A 231 -9.57 6.26 10.42
N TYR A 232 -9.15 6.34 11.68
CA TYR A 232 -9.93 7.00 12.74
C TYR A 232 -10.38 8.43 12.39
N LEU A 233 -9.50 9.28 11.85
CA LEU A 233 -9.87 10.66 11.49
C LEU A 233 -10.96 10.71 10.41
N THR A 234 -10.97 9.74 9.49
CA THR A 234 -12.02 9.64 8.46
C THR A 234 -13.33 9.16 9.07
N GLU A 235 -13.27 8.15 9.94
CA GLU A 235 -14.46 7.56 10.57
C GLU A 235 -15.17 8.53 11.53
N VAL A 236 -14.43 9.39 12.22
CA VAL A 236 -15.00 10.43 13.08
C VAL A 236 -15.45 11.68 12.31
N GLY A 237 -15.27 11.72 10.99
CA GLY A 237 -15.63 12.88 10.17
C GLY A 237 -14.75 14.11 10.43
N ALA A 238 -13.49 13.92 10.86
CA ALA A 238 -12.53 15.00 10.95
C ALA A 238 -12.02 15.40 9.55
N ARG A 239 -11.71 16.68 9.36
CA ARG A 239 -11.18 17.20 8.11
C ARG A 239 -9.65 17.27 8.18
N TRP A 240 -8.96 16.37 7.49
CA TRP A 240 -7.51 16.46 7.29
C TRP A 240 -7.14 17.71 6.48
N VAL A 241 -6.14 18.48 6.93
CA VAL A 241 -5.74 19.74 6.27
C VAL A 241 -4.29 19.80 5.81
N LEU A 242 -3.47 18.80 6.13
CA LEU A 242 -2.12 18.73 5.58
C LEU A 242 -2.20 18.23 4.13
N ARG A 243 -1.48 18.86 3.19
CA ARG A 243 -1.45 18.40 1.79
C ARG A 243 -0.84 17.01 1.62
N TYR A 244 -0.03 16.59 2.59
CA TYR A 244 0.55 15.25 2.65
C TYR A 244 -0.27 14.32 3.54
N PRO A 245 -0.37 13.01 3.24
CA PRO A 245 -1.00 12.04 4.13
C PRO A 245 -0.19 11.81 5.42
N CYS A 246 1.11 12.05 5.37
CA CYS A 246 2.08 12.06 6.45
C CYS A 246 3.34 12.77 5.94
N LEU A 247 4.34 13.05 6.79
CA LEU A 247 5.60 13.71 6.43
C LEU A 247 6.56 12.75 5.69
N TRP A 248 6.07 12.04 4.68
CA TRP A 248 6.80 10.98 3.99
C TRP A 248 8.10 11.39 3.27
N PRO A 249 8.35 12.64 2.87
CA PRO A 249 9.66 13.01 2.33
C PRO A 249 10.76 13.08 3.41
N LEU A 250 10.37 13.25 4.67
CA LEU A 250 11.28 13.55 5.78
C LEU A 250 12.34 12.46 6.04
N PRO A 251 12.02 11.15 6.05
CA PRO A 251 13.01 10.12 6.40
C PRO A 251 14.26 10.10 5.53
N ALA A 252 14.09 10.15 4.21
CA ALA A 252 15.23 10.16 3.28
C ALA A 252 15.98 11.48 3.33
N ALA A 253 15.26 12.61 3.32
CA ALA A 253 15.89 13.92 3.33
C ALA A 253 16.70 14.15 4.62
N ALA A 254 16.18 13.73 5.78
CA ALA A 254 16.93 13.79 7.03
C ALA A 254 18.17 12.88 7.03
N ALA A 255 18.07 11.68 6.45
CA ALA A 255 19.22 10.77 6.32
C ALA A 255 20.32 11.32 5.39
N GLU A 256 19.95 12.04 4.34
CA GLU A 256 20.87 12.59 3.35
C GLU A 256 21.40 14.00 3.70
N ALA A 257 20.78 14.72 4.64
CA ALA A 257 21.21 16.06 5.06
C ALA A 257 22.64 16.08 5.66
N GLY A 258 23.10 14.95 6.21
CA GLY A 258 24.48 14.79 6.70
C GLY A 258 25.48 14.26 5.67
N SER A 259 25.08 14.12 4.40
CA SER A 259 25.93 13.50 3.37
C SER A 259 27.22 14.28 3.13
N PRO A 260 28.39 13.61 2.97
CA PRO A 260 29.63 14.27 2.58
C PRO A 260 29.60 14.78 1.14
N ASP A 261 28.71 14.25 0.30
CA ASP A 261 28.49 14.73 -1.07
C ASP A 261 27.63 16.01 -1.05
N PRO A 262 28.17 17.16 -1.49
CA PRO A 262 27.45 18.43 -1.48
C PRO A 262 26.18 18.43 -2.34
N GLU A 263 26.11 17.65 -3.42
CA GLU A 263 24.94 17.59 -4.28
C GLU A 263 23.80 16.78 -3.65
N ILE A 264 24.13 15.69 -2.96
CA ILE A 264 23.14 14.91 -2.20
C ILE A 264 22.62 15.75 -1.04
N ARG A 265 23.53 16.35 -0.25
CA ARG A 265 23.17 17.20 0.88
C ARG A 265 22.31 18.39 0.44
N GLY A 266 22.71 19.11 -0.61
CA GLY A 266 21.96 20.28 -1.09
C GLY A 266 20.56 19.92 -1.59
N ARG A 267 20.37 18.75 -2.22
CA ARG A 267 19.03 18.26 -2.60
C ARG A 267 18.20 17.88 -1.39
N ALA A 268 18.79 17.24 -0.39
CA ALA A 268 18.12 16.89 0.85
C ALA A 268 17.64 18.13 1.61
N GLU A 269 18.50 19.14 1.75
CA GLU A 269 18.17 20.44 2.35
C GLU A 269 17.01 21.13 1.62
N GLN A 270 17.01 21.13 0.27
CA GLN A 270 15.88 21.67 -0.51
C GLN A 270 14.56 20.96 -0.20
N VAL A 271 14.58 19.64 -0.02
CA VAL A 271 13.38 18.88 0.36
C VAL A 271 12.92 19.21 1.77
N LEU A 272 13.84 19.31 2.74
CA LEU A 272 13.52 19.68 4.12
C LEU A 272 12.91 21.08 4.18
N ASP A 273 13.52 22.06 3.51
CA ASP A 273 13.03 23.43 3.45
C ASP A 273 11.66 23.51 2.79
N LYS A 274 11.46 22.77 1.69
CA LYS A 274 10.17 22.68 1.04
C LYS A 274 9.11 22.09 1.98
N LEU A 275 9.45 21.03 2.72
CA LEU A 275 8.54 20.40 3.66
C LEU A 275 8.14 21.36 4.79
N ARG A 276 9.10 22.08 5.39
CA ARG A 276 8.83 23.07 6.43
C ARG A 276 7.90 24.18 5.91
N ARG A 277 8.22 24.76 4.75
CA ARG A 277 7.39 25.80 4.11
C ARG A 277 5.98 25.30 3.80
N ASP A 278 5.84 24.11 3.22
CA ASP A 278 4.53 23.55 2.88
C ASP A 278 3.65 23.34 4.12
N VAL A 279 4.24 22.85 5.22
CA VAL A 279 3.54 22.66 6.50
C VAL A 279 3.18 24.01 7.13
N ALA A 280 4.08 25.00 7.10
CA ALA A 280 3.82 26.36 7.58
C ALA A 280 2.64 26.99 6.83
N ASP A 281 2.62 26.87 5.51
CA ASP A 281 1.55 27.38 4.66
C ASP A 281 0.21 26.68 4.93
N ASP A 282 0.21 25.36 5.09
CA ASP A 282 -1.01 24.61 5.41
C ASP A 282 -1.53 24.95 6.82
N LEU A 283 -0.63 25.13 7.80
CA LEU A 283 -0.98 25.52 9.16
C LEU A 283 -1.64 26.90 9.16
N ARG A 284 -1.01 27.88 8.51
CA ARG A 284 -1.53 29.25 8.35
C ARG A 284 -2.86 29.28 7.61
N ARG A 285 -2.93 28.62 6.46
CA ARG A 285 -4.10 28.67 5.56
C ARG A 285 -5.32 28.02 6.18
N HIS A 286 -5.13 26.91 6.90
CA HIS A 286 -6.25 26.12 7.38
C HIS A 286 -6.57 26.37 8.84
N ALA A 287 -5.61 26.84 9.64
CA ALA A 287 -5.74 27.09 11.07
C ALA A 287 -6.43 25.92 11.78
N PRO A 288 -5.87 24.69 11.71
CA PRO A 288 -6.50 23.51 12.30
C PRO A 288 -6.77 23.71 13.79
N ALA A 289 -7.91 23.21 14.27
CA ALA A 289 -8.25 23.27 15.68
C ALA A 289 -7.34 22.34 16.51
N TYR A 290 -6.91 21.24 15.90
CA TYR A 290 -6.04 20.23 16.51
C TYR A 290 -4.84 19.91 15.64
N VAL A 291 -3.68 19.78 16.28
CA VAL A 291 -2.47 19.23 15.69
C VAL A 291 -2.07 18.00 16.49
N LEU A 292 -1.84 16.88 15.80
CA LEU A 292 -1.54 15.57 16.39
C LEU A 292 -0.12 15.15 15.97
N ALA A 293 0.87 15.29 16.84
CA ALA A 293 2.19 14.71 16.58
C ALA A 293 2.23 13.26 17.10
N HIS A 294 2.84 12.34 16.35
CA HIS A 294 2.96 10.94 16.77
C HIS A 294 4.36 10.36 16.53
N GLY A 295 4.94 9.86 17.62
CA GLY A 295 6.23 9.16 17.66
C GLY A 295 7.43 10.09 17.63
N ASP A 296 8.60 9.50 17.87
CA ASP A 296 9.88 10.18 17.82
C ASP A 296 10.62 9.76 16.55
N PHE A 297 10.65 10.64 15.56
CA PHE A 297 11.43 10.40 14.34
C PHE A 297 12.88 10.89 14.48
N PHE A 298 13.08 12.05 15.09
CA PHE A 298 14.41 12.65 15.17
C PHE A 298 15.22 12.04 16.33
N PRO A 299 16.52 11.78 16.10
CA PRO A 299 17.41 11.35 17.18
C PRO A 299 17.65 12.50 18.18
N HIS A 300 18.13 12.16 19.37
CA HIS A 300 18.59 13.14 20.39
C HIS A 300 17.53 14.11 20.94
N GLY A 301 16.24 13.78 20.82
CA GLY A 301 15.16 14.52 21.49
C GLY A 301 14.64 15.74 20.73
N GLU A 302 15.05 15.93 19.47
CA GLU A 302 14.37 16.88 18.58
C GLU A 302 12.93 16.42 18.31
N SER A 303 11.99 17.35 18.29
CA SER A 303 10.58 17.07 17.99
C SER A 303 10.23 17.55 16.58
N TYR A 304 9.14 17.01 16.00
CA TYR A 304 8.57 17.57 14.78
C TYR A 304 8.33 19.08 14.87
N ILE A 305 7.89 19.56 16.04
CA ILE A 305 7.65 20.99 16.28
C ILE A 305 8.96 21.77 16.18
N SER A 306 10.05 21.27 16.78
CA SER A 306 11.37 21.92 16.71
C SER A 306 11.86 22.03 15.27
N PHE A 307 11.83 20.91 14.53
CA PHE A 307 12.21 20.85 13.12
C PHE A 307 11.38 21.82 12.25
N LEU A 308 10.07 21.86 12.46
CA LEU A 308 9.18 22.75 11.70
C LEU A 308 9.36 24.22 12.08
N SER A 309 9.75 24.51 13.33
CA SER A 309 9.97 25.88 13.82
C SER A 309 11.25 26.54 13.28
N GLU A 310 12.08 25.81 12.54
CA GLU A 310 13.16 26.43 11.75
C GLU A 310 12.59 27.32 10.62
N ASP A 311 11.37 27.06 10.15
CA ASP A 311 10.64 28.01 9.30
C ASP A 311 10.00 29.12 10.16
N PRO A 312 10.36 30.41 9.95
CA PRO A 312 9.83 31.50 10.76
C PRO A 312 8.30 31.63 10.68
N GLY A 313 7.72 31.30 9.53
CA GLY A 313 6.29 31.35 9.30
C GLY A 313 5.53 30.28 10.08
N PHE A 314 6.12 29.08 10.23
CA PHE A 314 5.60 28.06 11.14
C PHE A 314 5.72 28.52 12.60
N ALA A 315 6.90 29.00 13.00
CA ALA A 315 7.17 29.39 14.38
C ALA A 315 6.23 30.50 14.88
N GLU A 316 5.86 31.45 14.01
CA GLU A 316 4.89 32.50 14.31
C GLU A 316 3.49 31.93 14.54
N GLU A 317 2.97 31.15 13.60
CA GLU A 317 1.62 30.55 13.69
C GLU A 317 1.50 29.54 14.84
N TRP A 318 2.59 28.81 15.13
CA TRP A 318 2.63 27.82 16.21
C TRP A 318 2.41 28.44 17.59
N ARG A 319 2.68 29.74 17.77
CA ARG A 319 2.41 30.46 19.03
C ARG A 319 0.95 30.42 19.43
N SER A 320 0.02 30.27 18.49
CA SER A 320 -1.42 30.12 18.76
C SER A 320 -1.81 28.70 19.21
N TYR A 321 -0.86 27.78 19.39
CA TYR A 321 -1.12 26.41 19.80
C TYR A 321 -0.58 26.13 21.20
N ARG A 322 -1.38 25.44 22.01
CA ARG A 322 -0.97 24.97 23.34
C ARG A 322 -1.11 23.45 23.42
N LYS A 323 -0.15 22.80 24.10
CA LYS A 323 -0.22 21.37 24.36
C LYS A 323 -1.43 21.09 25.25
N LEU A 324 -2.35 20.27 24.76
CA LEU A 324 -3.57 19.88 25.47
C LEU A 324 -3.31 18.66 26.36
N GLN A 325 -2.67 17.63 25.80
CA GLN A 325 -2.37 16.38 26.50
C GLN A 325 -1.32 15.56 25.72
N THR A 326 -0.65 14.67 26.44
CA THR A 326 0.23 13.62 25.87
C THR A 326 -0.29 12.27 26.35
N PHE A 327 -0.33 11.28 25.47
CA PHE A 327 -0.65 9.88 25.82
C PHE A 327 -0.03 8.94 24.79
N GLY A 328 0.47 7.79 25.23
CA GLY A 328 1.24 6.89 24.37
C GLY A 328 2.38 7.67 23.68
N ALA A 329 2.43 7.55 22.35
CA ALA A 329 3.36 8.30 21.51
C ALA A 329 2.75 9.58 20.90
N TYR A 330 1.57 10.02 21.36
CA TYR A 330 0.89 11.21 20.84
C TYR A 330 1.16 12.45 21.67
N GLU A 331 1.42 13.55 20.97
CA GLU A 331 1.23 14.90 21.50
C GLU A 331 0.04 15.57 20.82
N VAL A 332 -0.94 15.99 21.61
CA VAL A 332 -2.14 16.68 21.13
C VAL A 332 -2.02 18.16 21.45
N TRP A 333 -2.08 18.98 20.41
CA TRP A 333 -2.02 20.42 20.50
C TRP A 333 -3.36 21.00 20.05
N ARG A 334 -3.82 22.04 20.76
CA ARG A 334 -5.06 22.74 20.44
C ARG A 334 -4.74 24.19 20.15
N ARG A 335 -5.32 24.73 19.08
CA ARG A 335 -5.28 26.16 18.84
C ARG A 335 -6.04 26.87 19.96
N HIS A 336 -5.38 27.76 20.69
CA HIS A 336 -6.09 28.71 21.53
C HIS A 336 -6.42 29.90 20.64
N THR A 337 -7.71 30.10 20.41
CA THR A 337 -8.16 31.39 19.92
C THR A 337 -7.87 32.38 21.03
N ASP A 338 -6.89 33.26 20.84
CA ASP A 338 -6.98 34.58 21.46
C ASP A 338 -8.29 35.16 20.94
N VAL A 339 -9.31 35.13 21.79
CA VAL A 339 -10.34 36.15 21.69
C VAL A 339 -9.56 37.43 21.94
N ARG A 340 -9.29 38.16 20.87
CA ARG A 340 -9.01 39.60 21.00
C ARG A 340 -10.30 40.19 21.57
N ASP A 341 -10.42 40.17 22.90
CA ASP A 341 -11.34 41.00 23.65
C ASP A 341 -10.92 42.47 23.51
#